data_AF-A0A7K4SZN4-F1
#
_entry.id   AF-A0A7K4SZN4-F1
#
_cell.length_a   1.000
_cell.length_b   1.000
_cell.length_c   1.000
_cell.angle_alpha   90.00
_cell.angle_beta   90.00
_cell.angle_gamma   90.00
#
_symmetry.space_group_name_H-M   'P 1'
#
loop_
_entity.id
_entity.type
_entity.pdbx_description
1 polymer ?
#
loop_
_entity_poly.entity_id
_entity_poly.type
_entity_poly.pdbx_seq_one_letter_code
_entity_poly.pdbx_strand_id
1 'polypeptide(L)'
;FIFTTMKQDYAEKVVDVLDPKKKLIRLCLSQRDCLCARGCYWKDLTRLGRDLAKTVALDHSIQGFPTQAANWIPVPRWWGDPRDEELLHLTPLLGQLGRAVRTGGDGEGI
;
A
#
# COMPACT_ATOMS: atom_id res chain seq x y z
N PHE A 1 3.80 5.09 0.42
CA PHE A 1 3.45 4.79 1.82
C PHE A 1 3.88 3.38 2.10
N ILE A 2 4.33 3.10 3.32
CA ILE A 2 4.36 1.75 3.88
C ILE A 2 3.24 1.67 4.92
N PHE A 3 2.44 0.61 4.90
CA PHE A 3 1.45 0.32 5.94
C PHE A 3 1.57 -1.15 6.33
N THR A 4 2.09 -1.39 7.54
CA THR A 4 2.42 -2.73 8.03
C THR A 4 1.77 -3.02 9.39
N THR A 5 1.56 -4.30 9.70
CA THR A 5 1.12 -4.78 11.02
C THR A 5 2.29 -5.02 11.97
N MET A 6 3.53 -4.74 11.54
CA MET A 6 4.74 -4.82 12.36
C MET A 6 4.85 -3.62 13.31
N LYS A 7 5.61 -3.77 14.39
CA LYS A 7 5.88 -2.67 15.34
C LYS A 7 6.65 -1.53 14.65
N GLN A 8 6.43 -0.30 15.14
CA GLN A 8 6.98 0.93 14.54
C GLN A 8 8.51 0.89 14.42
N ASP A 9 9.20 0.48 15.49
CA ASP A 9 10.65 0.43 15.57
C ASP A 9 11.27 -0.51 14.53
N TYR A 10 10.63 -1.65 14.29
CA TYR A 10 11.05 -2.57 13.24
C TYR A 10 10.74 -2.02 11.85
N ALA A 11 9.54 -1.49 11.65
CA ALA A 11 9.10 -0.95 10.36
C ALA A 11 9.97 0.23 9.89
N GLU A 12 10.35 1.13 10.81
CA GLU A 12 11.23 2.26 10.52
C GLU A 12 12.63 1.79 10.09
N LYS A 13 13.22 0.82 10.80
CA LYS A 13 14.51 0.23 10.41
C LYS A 13 14.47 -0.39 9.01
N VAL A 14 13.39 -1.09 8.67
CA VAL A 14 13.22 -1.65 7.31
C VAL A 14 13.15 -0.52 6.27
N VAL A 15 12.42 0.56 6.56
CA VAL A 15 12.35 1.73 5.67
C VAL A 15 13.71 2.41 5.52
N ASP A 16 14.52 2.48 6.59
CA ASP A 16 15.88 3.02 6.53
C ASP A 16 16.79 2.20 5.60
N VAL A 17 16.63 0.87 5.58
CA VAL A 17 17.37 -0.02 4.67
C VAL A 17 16.88 0.13 3.23
N LEU A 18 15.56 0.22 3.01
CA LEU A 18 14.97 0.26 1.67
C LEU A 18 15.08 1.64 0.99
N ASP A 19 14.96 2.72 1.76
CA ASP A 19 15.01 4.10 1.28
C ASP A 19 15.88 4.97 2.19
N PRO A 20 17.21 4.74 2.23
CA PRO A 20 18.13 5.43 3.14
C PRO A 20 18.19 6.94 2.88
N LYS A 21 17.85 7.39 1.67
CA LYS A 21 17.82 8.80 1.28
C LYS A 21 16.45 9.46 1.49
N LYS A 22 15.44 8.71 1.95
CA LYS A 22 14.06 9.18 2.20
C LYS A 22 13.42 9.88 1.00
N LYS A 23 13.64 9.36 -0.22
CA LYS A 23 13.13 9.96 -1.47
C LYS A 23 11.89 9.27 -2.04
N LEU A 24 11.64 8.02 -1.64
CA LEU A 24 10.61 7.15 -2.21
C LEU A 24 9.42 6.99 -1.26
N ILE A 25 9.69 6.75 0.02
CA ILE A 25 8.67 6.42 1.02
C ILE A 25 8.31 7.67 1.83
N ARG A 26 7.13 8.24 1.54
CA ARG A 26 6.65 9.47 2.19
C ARG A 26 6.24 9.32 3.66
N LEU A 27 5.72 8.14 4.03
CA LEU A 27 5.20 7.87 5.37
C LEU A 27 5.24 6.37 5.64
N CYS A 28 5.55 6.03 6.90
CA CYS A 28 5.54 4.68 7.44
C CYS A 28 4.45 4.57 8.53
N LEU A 29 3.42 3.78 8.26
CA LEU A 29 2.36 3.41 9.17
C LEU A 29 2.60 1.97 9.66
N SER A 30 2.43 1.74 10.95
CA SER A 30 2.75 0.48 11.61
C SER A 30 1.54 -0.12 12.34
N GLN A 31 1.77 -1.16 13.14
CA GLN A 31 0.75 -1.82 13.94
C GLN A 31 -0.11 -0.84 14.77
N ARG A 32 0.50 0.23 15.30
CA ARG A 32 -0.21 1.23 16.10
C ARG A 32 -1.24 2.03 15.29
N ASP A 33 -1.07 2.08 13.98
CA ASP A 33 -1.94 2.79 13.04
C ASP A 33 -3.03 1.88 12.47
N CYS A 34 -2.95 0.56 12.71
CA CYS A 34 -3.98 -0.39 12.33
C CYS A 34 -5.22 -0.24 13.23
N LEU A 35 -6.39 -0.57 12.69
CA LEU A 35 -7.58 -0.83 13.49
C LEU A 35 -7.42 -2.22 14.13
N CYS A 36 -7.43 -2.29 15.45
CA CYS A 36 -7.36 -3.56 16.17
C CYS A 36 -8.76 -3.97 16.63
N ALA A 37 -9.26 -5.08 16.11
CA ALA A 37 -10.56 -5.64 16.49
C ALA A 37 -10.46 -7.17 16.56
N ARG A 38 -10.95 -7.76 17.66
CA ARG A 38 -10.98 -9.22 17.87
C ARG A 38 -9.61 -9.90 17.71
N GLY A 39 -8.53 -9.22 18.09
CA GLY A 39 -7.16 -9.73 17.95
C GLY A 39 -6.58 -9.64 16.53
N CYS A 40 -7.31 -9.08 15.58
CA CYS A 40 -6.86 -8.85 14.21
C CYS A 40 -6.46 -7.39 14.01
N TYR A 41 -5.44 -7.16 13.18
CA TYR A 41 -5.01 -5.84 12.74
C TYR A 41 -5.45 -5.59 11.30
N TRP A 42 -6.28 -4.57 11.11
CA TRP A 42 -6.77 -4.15 9.80
C TRP A 42 -6.18 -2.82 9.40
N LYS A 43 -5.79 -2.73 8.13
CA LYS A 43 -5.19 -1.56 7.49
C LYS A 43 -6.30 -0.74 6.84
N ASP A 44 -7.05 -0.02 7.66
CA ASP A 44 -8.14 0.82 7.17
C ASP A 44 -7.59 1.98 6.33
N LEU A 45 -7.80 1.90 5.02
CA LEU A 45 -7.29 2.87 4.06
C LEU A 45 -7.95 4.25 4.20
N THR A 46 -9.12 4.35 4.82
CA THR A 46 -9.80 5.64 5.05
C THR A 46 -8.97 6.56 5.97
N ARG A 47 -8.15 5.97 6.85
CA ARG A 47 -7.26 6.70 7.77
C ARG A 47 -6.08 7.38 7.06
N LEU A 48 -5.86 7.09 5.78
CA LEU A 48 -4.80 7.74 4.99
C LEU A 48 -5.14 9.20 4.64
N GLY A 49 -6.40 9.63 4.80
CA GLY A 49 -6.85 10.96 4.37
C GLY A 49 -6.72 11.16 2.86
N ARG A 50 -6.89 10.09 2.08
CA ARG A 50 -6.81 10.10 0.61
C ARG A 50 -8.10 9.57 0.02
N ASP A 51 -8.42 10.06 -1.18
CA ASP A 51 -9.50 9.54 -1.98
C ASP A 51 -9.26 8.05 -2.28
N LEU A 52 -10.21 7.20 -1.86
CA LEU A 52 -10.14 5.76 -2.08
C LEU A 52 -10.21 5.42 -3.57
N ALA A 53 -10.89 6.22 -4.40
CA ALA A 53 -10.91 6.00 -5.84
C ALA A 53 -9.51 6.16 -6.48
N LYS A 54 -8.57 6.78 -5.77
CA LYS A 54 -7.18 7.03 -6.21
C LYS A 54 -6.15 6.30 -5.35
N THR A 55 -6.59 5.34 -4.54
CA THR A 55 -5.75 4.61 -3.59
C THR A 55 -5.78 3.12 -3.91
N VAL A 56 -4.61 2.51 -3.97
CA VAL A 56 -4.46 1.05 -4.11
C VAL A 56 -3.50 0.53 -3.04
N ALA A 57 -3.76 -0.69 -2.56
CA ALA A 57 -2.95 -1.39 -1.58
C ALA A 57 -2.38 -2.67 -2.20
N LEU A 58 -1.06 -2.83 -2.10
CA LEU A 58 -0.36 -4.06 -2.50
C LEU A 58 -0.08 -4.88 -1.24
N ASP A 59 -0.62 -6.09 -1.17
CA ASP A 59 -0.38 -7.00 -0.04
C ASP A 59 -0.61 -8.46 -0.45
N HIS A 60 -0.04 -9.37 0.32
CA HIS A 60 -0.21 -10.80 0.16
C HIS A 60 -1.44 -11.36 0.87
N SER A 61 -2.11 -10.56 1.73
CA SER A 61 -3.29 -11.01 2.47
C SER A 61 -4.44 -10.01 2.39
N ILE A 62 -5.57 -10.45 1.82
CA ILE A 62 -6.82 -9.70 1.81
C ILE A 62 -7.36 -9.42 3.22
N GLN A 63 -6.98 -10.23 4.21
CA GLN A 63 -7.46 -10.08 5.60
C GLN A 63 -7.07 -8.73 6.22
N GLY A 64 -6.06 -8.05 5.65
CA GLY A 64 -5.69 -6.69 6.05
C GLY A 64 -6.72 -5.63 5.64
N PHE A 65 -7.63 -5.90 4.69
CA PHE A 65 -8.49 -4.90 4.06
C PHE A 65 -9.98 -5.32 3.99
N PRO A 66 -10.61 -5.73 5.12
CA PRO A 66 -11.94 -6.33 5.10
C PRO A 66 -13.03 -5.43 4.48
N THR A 67 -12.90 -4.11 4.62
CA THR A 67 -13.86 -3.11 4.12
C THR A 67 -13.40 -2.40 2.85
N GLN A 68 -12.19 -2.68 2.34
CA GLN A 68 -11.60 -2.03 1.16
C GLN A 68 -10.98 -3.06 0.19
N ALA A 69 -11.60 -4.22 0.03
CA ALA A 69 -11.12 -5.28 -0.87
C ALA A 69 -10.98 -4.82 -2.33
N ALA A 70 -11.82 -3.89 -2.80
CA ALA A 70 -11.73 -3.33 -4.15
C ALA A 70 -10.45 -2.49 -4.39
N ASN A 71 -9.82 -2.00 -3.33
CA ASN A 71 -8.56 -1.26 -3.41
C ASN A 71 -7.33 -2.17 -3.33
N TRP A 72 -7.51 -3.47 -3.07
CA TRP A 72 -6.43 -4.41 -2.88
C TRP A 72 -6.04 -5.09 -4.18
N ILE A 73 -4.75 -5.04 -4.51
CA ILE A 73 -4.15 -5.82 -5.58
C ILE A 73 -3.29 -6.91 -4.91
N PRO A 74 -3.57 -8.20 -5.15
CA PRO A 74 -2.82 -9.29 -4.57
C PRO A 74 -1.38 -9.30 -5.08
N VAL A 75 -0.42 -9.49 -4.16
CA VAL A 75 0.98 -9.77 -4.50
C VAL A 75 1.38 -11.06 -3.78
N PRO A 76 1.93 -12.07 -4.46
CA PRO A 76 2.40 -13.28 -3.81
C PRO A 76 3.40 -12.98 -2.69
N ARG A 77 3.41 -13.82 -1.65
CA ARG A 77 4.43 -13.72 -0.61
C ARG A 77 5.79 -14.08 -1.22
N TRP A 78 6.77 -13.21 -1.02
CA TRP A 78 8.16 -13.51 -1.34
C TRP A 78 8.78 -14.43 -0.28
N TRP A 79 9.47 -15.47 -0.74
CA TRP A 79 10.12 -16.48 0.11
C TRP A 79 11.65 -16.44 0.06
N GLY A 80 12.23 -15.42 -0.59
CA GLY A 80 13.68 -15.27 -0.69
C GLY A 80 14.28 -15.67 -2.04
N ASP A 81 13.49 -16.07 -3.05
CA ASP A 81 14.03 -16.37 -4.38
C ASP A 81 14.57 -15.06 -5.02
N PRO A 82 15.86 -14.97 -5.33
CA PRO A 82 16.43 -13.79 -5.97
C PRO A 82 15.98 -13.59 -7.42
N ARG A 83 15.30 -14.58 -8.02
CA ARG A 83 14.73 -14.52 -9.37
C ARG A 83 13.23 -14.20 -9.37
N ASP A 84 12.65 -13.86 -8.23
CA ASP A 84 11.27 -13.40 -8.15
C ASP A 84 11.11 -12.06 -8.88
N GLU A 85 10.16 -11.99 -9.81
CA GLU A 85 9.87 -10.82 -10.64
C GLU A 85 8.43 -10.31 -10.47
N GLU A 86 7.70 -10.75 -9.42
CA GLU A 86 6.27 -10.45 -9.27
C GLU A 86 6.00 -8.94 -9.22
N LEU A 87 6.84 -8.17 -8.52
CA LEU A 87 6.72 -6.71 -8.47
C LEU A 87 7.02 -6.05 -9.83
N LEU A 88 7.92 -6.62 -10.64
CA LEU A 88 8.21 -6.11 -11.97
C LEU A 88 7.00 -6.30 -12.89
N HIS A 89 6.35 -7.46 -12.84
CA HIS A 89 5.14 -7.75 -13.60
C HIS A 89 3.96 -6.82 -13.27
N LEU A 90 3.90 -6.26 -12.05
CA LEU A 90 2.88 -5.29 -11.66
C LEU A 90 3.12 -3.87 -12.17
N THR A 91 4.35 -3.55 -12.60
CA THR A 91 4.73 -2.19 -13.01
C THR A 91 3.86 -1.61 -14.14
N PRO A 92 3.54 -2.36 -15.22
CA PRO A 92 2.65 -1.86 -16.28
C PRO A 92 1.25 -1.49 -15.78
N LEU A 93 0.63 -2.35 -14.95
CA LEU A 93 -0.68 -2.11 -14.37
C LEU A 93 -0.69 -0.85 -13.49
N LEU A 94 0.28 -0.74 -12.58
CA LEU A 94 0.41 0.45 -11.72
C LEU A 94 0.64 1.73 -12.53
N GLY A 95 1.40 1.63 -13.64
CA GLY A 95 1.58 2.71 -14.59
C GLY A 95 0.27 3.15 -15.26
N GLN A 96 -0.57 2.20 -15.66
CA GLN A 96 -1.89 2.47 -16.25
C GLN A 96 -2.84 3.15 -15.23
N LEU A 97 -2.93 2.61 -14.01
CA LEU A 97 -3.74 3.19 -12.93
C LEU A 97 -3.30 4.62 -12.62
N GLY A 98 -1.99 4.86 -12.54
CA GLY A 98 -1.45 6.20 -12.32
C GLY A 98 -1.76 7.19 -13.45
N ARG A 99 -2.02 6.73 -14.69
CA ARG A 99 -2.47 7.58 -15.80
C ARG A 99 -3.97 7.84 -15.76
N ALA A 100 -4.80 6.83 -15.48
CA ALA A 100 -6.25 6.96 -15.41
C ALA A 100 -6.71 8.01 -14.37
N VAL A 101 -5.97 8.13 -13.26
CA VAL A 101 -6.24 9.16 -12.24
C VAL A 101 -6.00 10.59 -12.76
N ARG A 102 -5.12 10.79 -13.75
CA ARG A 102 -4.80 12.11 -14.30
C ARG A 102 -5.81 12.60 -15.33
N THR A 103 -6.54 11.69 -15.98
CA THR A 103 -7.50 12.03 -17.05
C THR A 103 -8.91 12.35 -16.54
N GLY A 104 -9.21 12.06 -15.27
CA GLY A 104 -10.53 12.29 -14.67
C GLY A 104 -10.68 13.61 -13.89
N GLY A 105 -9.83 14.62 -14.15
CA GLY A 105 -9.79 15.87 -13.38
C GLY A 105 -10.24 17.14 -14.12
N ASP A 106 -10.48 17.09 -15.43
CA ASP A 106 -10.69 18.29 -16.26
C ASP A 106 -12.12 18.37 -16.80
N GLY A 107 -13.13 18.25 -15.94
CA GLY A 107 -14.51 18.31 -16.40
C GLY A 107 -15.54 18.37 -15.29
N GLU A 108 -15.63 19.50 -14.59
CA GLU A 108 -16.91 20.04 -14.13
C GLU A 108 -16.78 21.57 -14.01
N GLY A 109 -17.27 22.24 -15.05
CA GLY A 109 -17.41 23.68 -15.14
C GLY A 109 -18.51 23.97 -16.14
N ILE A 110 -19.76 23.95 -15.66
CA ILE A 110 -20.88 24.78 -16.13
C ILE A 110 -21.71 25.12 -14.89
#